data_AF-A0A920W1L1-F1
#
_entry.id   AF-A0A920W1L1-F1
#
_cell.length_a   1.000
_cell.length_b   1.000
_cell.length_c   1.000
_cell.angle_alpha   90.00
_cell.angle_beta   90.00
_cell.angle_gamma   90.00
#
_symmetry.space_group_name_H-M   'P 1'
#
loop_
_entity.id
_entity.type
_entity.pdbx_description
1 polymer ?
#
loop_
_entity_poly.entity_id
_entity_poly.type
_entity_poly.pdbx_seq_one_letter_code
_entity_poly.pdbx_strand_id
1 'polypeptide(L)' 'MILGPDLAFRAAEEHELVERYGTRILVSIADALEISAGKAVLATLANEMKNWDGTVERELNTFIAKIGGGF' A
#
# COMPACT_ATOMS: atom_id res chain seq x y z
N MET A 1 -1.78 -15.05 -13.62
CA MET A 1 -0.91 -15.11 -12.42
C MET A 1 -1.15 -13.82 -11.66
N ILE A 2 -1.84 -13.86 -10.52
CA ILE A 2 -1.98 -12.68 -9.66
C ILE A 2 -0.66 -12.60 -8.90
N LEU A 3 0.14 -11.56 -9.19
CA LEU A 3 1.37 -11.27 -8.47
C LEU A 3 1.00 -11.20 -6.98
N GLY A 4 1.64 -12.00 -6.13
CA GLY A 4 1.42 -11.92 -4.68
C GLY A 4 1.67 -10.49 -4.19
N PRO A 5 1.15 -10.11 -3.00
CA PRO A 5 1.25 -8.74 -2.49
C PRO A 5 2.64 -8.15 -2.55
N ASP A 6 3.60 -8.96 -2.14
CA ASP A 6 4.99 -8.57 -2.03
C ASP A 6 5.57 -8.21 -3.41
N LEU A 7 5.09 -8.85 -4.48
CA LEU A 7 5.51 -8.53 -5.85
C LEU A 7 4.79 -7.31 -6.42
N ALA A 8 3.53 -7.08 -6.04
CA ALA A 8 2.75 -5.95 -6.56
C ALA A 8 3.30 -4.60 -6.10
N PHE A 9 3.71 -4.49 -4.83
CA PHE A 9 4.34 -3.27 -4.32
C PHE A 9 5.74 -3.04 -4.89
N ARG A 10 6.55 -4.10 -4.99
CA ARG A 10 7.88 -3.99 -5.62
C ARG A 10 7.77 -3.58 -7.08
N ALA A 11 6.83 -4.13 -7.84
CA ALA A 11 6.59 -3.69 -9.22
C ALA A 11 6.18 -2.20 -9.28
N ALA A 12 5.40 -1.71 -8.31
CA ALA A 12 5.01 -0.31 -8.27
C ALA A 12 6.19 0.63 -7.96
N GLU A 13 7.14 0.17 -7.14
CA GLU A 13 8.39 0.88 -6.88
C GLU A 13 9.32 0.84 -8.10
N GLU A 14 9.58 -0.34 -8.67
CA GLU A 14 10.44 -0.55 -9.84
C GLU A 14 9.98 0.24 -11.08
N HIS A 15 8.68 0.43 -11.24
CA HIS A 15 8.08 1.21 -12.33
C HIS A 15 7.83 2.69 -11.97
N GLU A 16 8.38 3.17 -10.85
CA GLU A 16 8.26 4.56 -10.36
C GLU A 16 6.79 5.01 -10.19
N LEU A 17 5.86 4.08 -9.98
CA LEU A 17 4.43 4.39 -9.90
C LEU A 17 4.13 5.23 -8.66
N VAL A 18 4.86 5.01 -7.57
CA VAL A 18 4.71 5.79 -6.34
C VAL A 18 5.17 7.24 -6.55
N GLU A 19 6.22 7.47 -7.35
CA GLU A 19 6.65 8.83 -7.67
C GLU A 19 5.66 9.54 -8.59
N ARG A 20 5.06 8.82 -9.53
CA ARG A 20 4.14 9.38 -10.54
C ARG A 20 2.72 9.61 -10.01
N TYR A 21 2.24 8.72 -9.16
CA TYR A 21 0.84 8.70 -8.71
C TYR A 21 0.69 8.93 -7.20
N GLY A 22 1.81 9.03 -6.48
CA GLY A 22 1.84 9.19 -5.03
C GLY A 22 1.38 7.92 -4.30
N THR A 23 1.22 8.07 -2.98
CA THR A 23 0.91 6.98 -2.04
C THR A 23 -0.44 6.28 -2.33
N ARG A 24 -1.33 6.90 -3.11
CA ARG A 24 -2.63 6.31 -3.48
C ARG A 24 -2.48 5.01 -4.27
N ILE A 25 -1.42 4.86 -5.06
CA ILE A 25 -1.21 3.61 -5.81
C ILE A 25 -1.01 2.43 -4.86
N LEU A 26 -0.34 2.64 -3.73
CA LEU A 26 -0.13 1.60 -2.71
C LEU A 26 -1.45 1.19 -2.06
N VAL A 27 -2.34 2.15 -1.78
CA VAL A 27 -3.69 1.88 -1.28
C VAL A 27 -4.49 1.08 -2.30
N SER A 28 -4.48 1.47 -3.58
CA SER A 28 -5.19 0.74 -4.63
C SER A 28 -4.66 -0.68 -4.85
N ILE A 29 -3.35 -0.89 -4.69
CA ILE A 29 -2.75 -2.24 -4.71
C ILE A 29 -3.25 -3.06 -3.52
N ALA A 30 -3.23 -2.50 -2.31
CA ALA A 30 -3.75 -3.18 -1.13
C ALA A 30 -5.23 -3.57 -1.27
N ASP A 31 -6.07 -2.66 -1.79
CA ASP A 31 -7.49 -2.93 -2.07
C ASP A 31 -7.66 -4.07 -3.08
N ALA A 32 -6.88 -4.07 -4.16
CA ALA A 32 -6.92 -5.12 -5.17
C ALA A 32 -6.51 -6.49 -4.59
N LEU A 33 -5.56 -6.51 -3.66
CA LEU A 33 -5.11 -7.72 -2.97
C LEU A 33 -6.13 -8.24 -1.95
N GLU A 34 -6.88 -7.35 -1.31
CA GLU A 34 -8.01 -7.74 -0.47
C GLU A 34 -9.08 -8.46 -1.30
N ILE A 35 -9.47 -7.86 -2.44
CA ILE A 35 -10.47 -8.43 -3.35
C ILE A 35 -10.00 -9.76 -3.95
N SER A 36 -8.73 -9.84 -4.38
CA SER A 36 -8.23 -10.99 -5.13
C SER A 36 -7.68 -12.13 -4.27
N ALA A 37 -7.17 -11.84 -3.07
CA ALA A 37 -6.46 -12.80 -2.23
C ALA A 37 -6.94 -12.81 -0.77
N GLY A 38 -7.96 -12.03 -0.41
CA GLY A 38 -8.52 -11.98 0.94
C GLY A 38 -7.58 -11.37 1.98
N LYS A 39 -6.57 -10.61 1.55
CA LYS A 39 -5.59 -10.00 2.46
C LYS A 39 -6.08 -8.64 2.90
N ALA A 40 -6.33 -8.49 4.20
CA ALA A 40 -6.85 -7.25 4.78
C ALA A 40 -5.98 -6.04 4.40
N VAL A 41 -6.63 -4.97 3.92
CA VAL A 41 -5.95 -3.74 3.47
C VAL A 41 -5.06 -3.16 4.57
N LEU A 42 -5.59 -3.04 5.79
CA LEU A 42 -4.88 -2.50 6.95
C LEU A 42 -3.58 -3.27 7.24
N ALA A 43 -3.65 -4.59 7.30
CA ALA A 43 -2.50 -5.43 7.58
C ALA A 43 -1.47 -5.37 6.44
N THR A 44 -1.94 -5.29 5.20
CA THR A 44 -1.10 -5.20 4.01
C THR A 44 -0.32 -3.88 3.99
N LEU A 45 -1.02 -2.75 4.18
CA LEU A 45 -0.39 -1.42 4.22
C LEU A 45 0.53 -1.25 5.43
N ALA A 46 0.15 -1.77 6.62
CA ALA A 46 1.00 -1.68 7.82
C ALA A 46 2.31 -2.46 7.68
N ASN A 47 2.31 -3.57 6.94
CA ASN A 47 3.53 -4.30 6.62
C ASN A 47 4.35 -3.59 5.55
N GLU A 48 3.70 -3.13 4.48
CA GLU A 48 4.39 -2.48 3.37
C GLU A 48 5.02 -1.15 3.77
N MET A 49 4.37 -0.38 4.64
CA MET A 49 4.87 0.92 5.14
C MET A 49 6.28 0.84 5.73
N LYS A 50 6.69 -0.32 6.28
CA LYS A 50 8.04 -0.52 6.83
C LYS A 50 9.15 -0.44 5.78
N ASN A 51 8.78 -0.48 4.51
CA ASN A 51 9.70 -0.39 3.37
C ASN A 51 9.73 1.01 2.74
N TRP A 52 8.99 1.97 3.30
CA TRP A 52 8.87 3.33 2.80
C TRP A 52 9.27 4.33 3.87
N ASP A 53 9.96 5.39 3.45
CA ASP A 53 10.46 6.42 4.34
C ASP A 53 9.87 7.79 4.00
N GLY A 54 9.92 8.72 4.96
CA GLY A 54 9.67 10.14 4.70
C GLY A 54 8.21 10.44 4.37
N THR A 55 7.97 11.06 3.22
CA THR A 55 6.62 11.53 2.84
C THR A 55 5.66 10.37 2.63
N VAL A 56 6.10 9.30 1.98
CA VAL A 56 5.25 8.12 1.69
C VAL A 56 4.85 7.43 2.99
N GLU A 57 5.79 7.24 3.91
CA GLU A 57 5.53 6.68 5.24
C GLU A 57 4.49 7.48 6.03
N ARG A 58 4.62 8.83 6.04
CA ARG A 58 3.70 9.71 6.75
C ARG A 58 2.28 9.68 6.15
N GLU A 59 2.19 9.62 4.84
CA GLU A 59 0.91 9.51 4.14
C GLU A 59 0.26 8.15 4.40
N LEU A 60 1.01 7.05 4.33
CA LEU A 60 0.52 5.71 4.67
C LEU A 60 0.02 5.64 6.11
N ASN A 61 0.75 6.20 7.08
CA ASN A 61 0.29 6.32 8.46
C ASN A 61 -1.05 7.04 8.58
N THR A 62 -1.21 8.14 7.84
CA THR A 62 -2.47 8.91 7.83
C THR A 62 -3.61 8.10 7.24
N PHE A 63 -3.38 7.35 6.16
CA PHE A 63 -4.38 6.46 5.57
C PHE A 63 -4.77 5.32 6.53
N ILE A 64 -3.80 4.65 7.13
CA ILE A 64 -4.02 3.56 8.08
C ILE A 64 -4.84 4.06 9.28
N ALA A 65 -4.49 5.22 9.84
CA ALA A 65 -5.25 5.82 10.93
C ALA A 65 -6.71 6.09 10.54
N LYS A 66 -6.96 6.65 9.35
CA LYS A 66 -8.31 6.91 8.84
C LYS A 66 -9.13 5.65 8.63
N ILE A 67 -8.53 4.60 8.04
CA ILE A 67 -9.20 3.31 7.83
C ILE A 67 -9.49 2.64 9.18
N GLY A 68 -8.56 2.73 10.13
CA GLY A 68 -8.71 2.19 11.49
C GLY A 68 -9.68 2.95 12.39
N GLY A 69 -10.31 4.03 11.91
CA GLY A 69 -11.29 4.82 12.68
C GLY A 69 -10.67 5.90 13.59
N GLY A 70 -9.38 6.21 13.44
CA GLY A 70 -8.73 7.33 14.10
C GLY A 70 -9.08 8.65 13.43
N PHE A 71 -9.89 9.46 14.10
CA PHE A 71 -10.09 10.89 13.82
C PHE A 71 -9.20 11.72 14.75
#